data_AF-A0A1I1FXI2-F1
#
_entry.id   AF-A0A1I1FXI2-F1
#
_cell.length_a   1.000
_cell.length_b   1.000
_cell.length_c   1.000
_cell.angle_alpha   90.00
_cell.angle_beta   90.00
_cell.angle_gamma   90.00
#
_symmetry.space_group_name_H-M   'P 1'
#
loop_
_entity.id
_entity.type
_entity.pdbx_description
1 polymer ?
#
loop_
_entity_poly.entity_id
_entity_poly.type
_entity_poly.pdbx_seq_one_letter_code
_entity_poly.pdbx_strand_id
1 'polypeptide(L)' 'MHSEYLVTEKVVFVWIEVPLDSTRPEHSMHLRVFHTGEAIPARYQHLATAVDAFGPEAFHLYALEAAEVPLQEIA' A
#
# COMPACT_ATOMS: atom_id res chain seq x y z
N MET A 1 -9.15 37.00 -15.14
CA MET A 1 -9.74 36.08 -14.15
C MET A 1 -9.62 34.69 -14.71
N HIS A 2 -8.83 33.84 -14.07
CA HIS A 2 -8.65 32.44 -14.47
C HIS A 2 -9.05 31.59 -13.27
N SER A 3 -9.83 30.55 -13.54
CA SER A 3 -10.35 29.62 -12.56
C SER A 3 -10.31 28.25 -13.19
N GLU A 4 -9.72 27.29 -12.48
CA GLU A 4 -9.63 25.91 -12.94
C GLU A 4 -9.97 24.95 -11.81
N TYR A 5 -10.60 23.84 -12.19
CA TYR A 5 -10.91 22.72 -11.33
C TYR A 5 -9.89 21.64 -11.63
N LEU A 6 -8.97 21.41 -10.67
CA LEU A 6 -8.04 20.28 -10.75
C LEU A 6 -8.67 19.09 -10.04
N VAL A 7 -8.91 18.01 -10.78
CA VAL A 7 -9.04 16.68 -10.15
C VAL A 7 -7.63 16.27 -9.73
N THR A 8 -7.33 16.42 -8.45
CA THR A 8 -6.15 15.79 -7.85
C THR A 8 -6.28 14.27 -8.08
N GLU A 9 -5.24 13.63 -8.60
CA GLU A 9 -5.24 12.19 -8.85
C GLU A 9 -5.78 11.41 -7.64
N LYS A 10 -6.56 10.36 -7.89
CA LYS A 10 -6.98 9.43 -6.83
C LYS A 10 -5.79 8.56 -6.43
N VAL A 11 -5.12 8.93 -5.33
CA VAL A 11 -3.91 8.26 -4.85
C VAL A 11 -4.09 7.81 -3.41
N VAL A 12 -3.60 6.61 -3.09
CA VAL A 12 -3.51 6.09 -1.72
C VAL A 12 -2.11 6.40 -1.17
N PHE A 13 -2.03 7.24 -0.14
CA PHE A 13 -0.79 7.51 0.57
C PHE A 13 -0.59 6.51 1.71
N VAL A 14 0.61 5.96 1.83
CA VAL A 14 0.97 4.98 2.87
C VAL A 14 2.16 5.51 3.66
N TRP A 15 2.06 5.44 4.98
CA TRP A 15 3.12 5.78 5.92
C TRP A 15 3.50 4.53 6.70
N ILE A 16 4.79 4.28 6.84
CA ILE A 16 5.32 3.11 7.56
C ILE A 16 6.22 3.63 8.67
N GLU A 17 5.96 3.18 9.90
CA GLU A 17 6.83 3.43 11.04
C GLU A 17 7.95 2.40 11.06
N VAL A 18 9.20 2.87 11.09
CA VAL A 18 10.38 2.02 11.15
C VAL A 18 11.11 2.28 12.48
N PRO A 19 11.46 1.24 13.25
CA PRO A 19 12.25 1.41 14.46
C PRO A 19 13.61 2.06 14.16
N LEU A 20 14.12 2.86 15.09
CA LEU A 20 15.40 3.55 14.95
C LEU A 20 16.63 2.61 15.11
N ASP A 21 16.40 1.33 15.39
CA ASP A 21 17.47 0.35 15.62
C ASP A 21 18.24 0.06 14.33
N SER A 22 19.45 0.61 14.22
CA SER A 22 20.35 0.42 13.08
C SER A 22 20.98 -0.96 12.98
N THR A 23 20.81 -1.81 14.00
CA THR A 23 21.31 -3.19 14.00
C THR A 23 20.30 -4.19 13.46
N ARG A 24 19.06 -3.75 13.21
CA ARG A 24 18.00 -4.61 12.71
C ARG A 24 18.24 -4.94 11.22
N PRO A 25 18.07 -6.20 10.80
CA PRO A 25 18.16 -6.56 9.40
C PRO A 25 17.11 -5.82 8.58
N GLU A 26 17.46 -5.51 7.32
CA GLU A 26 16.51 -4.97 6.36
C GLU A 26 15.41 -6.00 6.07
N HIS A 27 14.17 -5.53 6.03
CA HIS A 27 13.02 -6.35 5.67
C HIS A 27 12.35 -5.76 4.44
N SER A 28 12.19 -6.57 3.40
CA SER A 28 11.39 -6.19 2.23
C SER A 28 9.94 -6.62 2.42
N MET A 29 9.01 -5.71 2.14
CA MET A 29 7.58 -5.97 2.21
C MET A 29 6.92 -5.57 0.90
N HIS A 30 6.16 -6.49 0.31
CA HIS A 30 5.40 -6.22 -0.91
C HIS A 30 4.00 -5.75 -0.55
N LEU A 31 3.70 -4.50 -0.87
CA LEU A 31 2.40 -3.90 -0.65
C LEU A 31 1.58 -3.89 -1.93
N ARG A 32 0.29 -4.19 -1.82
CA ARG A 32 -0.66 -4.09 -2.93
C ARG A 32 -1.97 -3.50 -2.47
N VAL A 33 -2.51 -2.58 -3.27
CA VAL A 33 -3.84 -2.02 -3.09
C VAL A 33 -4.83 -2.81 -3.93
N PHE A 34 -6.00 -3.09 -3.34
CA PHE A 34 -7.15 -3.68 -4.00
C PHE A 34 -8.37 -2.77 -3.82
N HIS A 35 -9.15 -2.57 -4.87
CA HIS A 35 -10.44 -1.89 -4.76
C HIS A 35 -11.48 -2.79 -4.10
N THR A 36 -12.47 -2.20 -3.45
CA THR A 36 -13.62 -2.94 -2.92
C THR A 36 -14.24 -3.84 -4.00
N GLY A 37 -14.44 -5.11 -3.67
CA GLY A 37 -15.04 -6.11 -4.56
C GLY A 37 -14.04 -6.89 -5.42
N GLU A 38 -12.76 -6.53 -5.42
CA GLU A 38 -11.72 -7.33 -6.08
C GLU A 38 -11.40 -8.61 -5.32
N ALA A 39 -11.05 -9.68 -6.05
CA ALA A 39 -10.63 -10.94 -5.46
C ALA A 39 -9.22 -10.81 -4.85
N ILE A 40 -9.09 -11.18 -3.57
CA ILE A 40 -7.82 -11.10 -2.84
C ILE A 40 -7.24 -12.51 -2.70
N PRO A 41 -5.98 -12.75 -3.14
CA PRO A 41 -5.35 -14.05 -2.96
C PRO A 41 -5.10 -14.36 -1.48
N ALA A 42 -5.28 -15.62 -1.07
CA ALA A 42 -5.22 -16.04 0.33
C ALA A 42 -3.90 -15.75 1.07
N ARG A 43 -2.81 -15.56 0.33
CA ARG A 43 -1.47 -15.23 0.88
C ARG A 43 -1.27 -13.76 1.27
N TYR A 44 -2.27 -12.91 1.00
CA TYR A 44 -2.21 -11.50 1.35
C TYR A 44 -2.87 -11.26 2.70
N GLN A 45 -2.20 -10.48 3.55
CA GLN A 45 -2.70 -10.04 4.83
C GLN A 45 -3.19 -8.59 4.73
N HIS A 46 -4.41 -8.34 5.20
CA HIS A 46 -4.98 -6.98 5.24
C HIS A 46 -4.20 -6.11 6.24
N LEU A 47 -3.90 -4.86 5.83
CA LEU A 47 -3.20 -3.89 6.68
C LEU A 47 -4.08 -2.68 7.01
N ALA A 48 -4.69 -2.07 6.00
CA ALA A 48 -5.42 -0.82 6.15
C ALA A 48 -6.46 -0.64 5.04
N THR A 49 -7.39 0.30 5.25
CA THR A 49 -8.36 0.70 4.24
C THR A 49 -8.35 2.23 4.11
N ALA A 50 -8.18 2.73 2.90
CA ALA A 50 -8.39 4.12 2.55
C ALA A 50 -9.80 4.28 1.98
N VAL A 51 -10.59 5.17 2.55
CA VAL A 51 -11.96 5.47 2.10
C VAL A 51 -11.94 6.81 1.39
N ASP A 52 -12.54 6.88 0.20
CA ASP A 52 -12.74 8.15 -0.50
C ASP A 52 -13.76 8.99 0.29
N ALA A 53 -13.37 10.18 0.73
CA ALA A 53 -14.24 11.06 1.51
C ALA A 53 -15.34 11.71 0.65
N PHE A 54 -15.17 11.72 -0.67
CA PHE A 54 -16.06 12.39 -1.61
C PHE A 54 -16.88 11.42 -2.48
N GLY A 55 -16.58 10.13 -2.44
CA GLY A 55 -17.24 9.09 -3.23
C GLY A 55 -17.44 7.79 -2.45
N PRO A 56 -18.25 6.85 -2.96
CA PRO A 56 -18.53 5.58 -2.29
C PRO A 56 -17.42 4.52 -2.49
N GLU A 57 -16.19 4.94 -2.75
CA GLU A 57 -15.07 4.05 -3.07
C GLU A 57 -14.22 3.78 -1.83
N ALA A 58 -13.71 2.55 -1.73
CA ALA A 58 -12.73 2.19 -0.72
C ALA A 58 -11.65 1.28 -1.32
N PHE A 59 -10.43 1.51 -0.88
CA PHE A 59 -9.21 0.88 -1.33
C PHE A 59 -8.55 0.20 -0.14
N HIS A 60 -8.16 -1.05 -0.30
CA HIS A 60 -7.66 -1.90 0.77
C HIS A 60 -6.19 -2.22 0.53
N LEU A 61 -5.34 -1.86 1.47
CA LEU A 61 -3.92 -2.16 1.45
C LEU A 61 -3.69 -3.54 2.05
N TYR A 62 -2.95 -4.38 1.33
CA TYR A 62 -2.52 -5.69 1.78
C TYR A 62 -1.00 -5.81 1.68
N ALA A 63 -0.41 -6.56 2.60
CA ALA A 63 0.94 -7.06 2.49
C ALA A 63 0.92 -8.49 1.98
N LEU A 64 1.83 -8.80 1.06
CA LEU A 64 2.27 -10.17 0.86
C LEU A 64 3.36 -10.44 1.90
N GLU A 65 3.17 -11.47 2.71
CA GLU A 65 4.22 -11.96 3.59
C GLU A 65 5.39 -12.41 2.70
N ALA A 66 6.45 -11.60 2.65
CA ALA A 66 7.68 -12.01 2.01
C ALA A 66 8.28 -13.10 2.91
N ALA A 67 8.09 -14.36 2.54
CA ALA A 67 9.04 -15.38 2.94
C ALA A 67 10.40 -14.84 2.49
N GLU A 68 11.29 -14.51 3.45
CA GLU A 68 12.61 -13.90 3.25
C GLU A 68 13.15 -14.14 1.84
N VAL A 69 12.89 -13.21 0.92
CA VAL A 69 13.48 -13.28 -0.42
C VAL A 69 14.84 -12.62 -0.27
N PRO A 70 15.96 -13.36 -0.38
CA PRO A 70 17.27 -12.75 -0.31
C PRO A 70 17.38 -11.71 -1.42
N LEU A 71 18.01 -10.57 -1.11
CA LEU A 71 18.23 -9.40 -1.98
C LEU A 71 18.94 -9.70 -3.33
N GLN A 72 19.17 -10.96 -3.69
CA GLN A 72 19.97 -11.38 -4.85
C GLN A 72 19.17 -11.65 -6.14
N GLU A 73 17.83 -11.60 -6.12
CA GLU A 73 17.01 -11.96 -7.30
C GLU A 73 16.22 -10.79 -7.93
N ILE A 74 16.59 -9.54 -7.64
CA ILE A 74 16.01 -8.38 -8.32
C ILE A 74 17.13 -7.68 -9.12
N ALA A 75 17.56 -8.33 -10.21
CA ALA A 75 18.44 -7.78 -11.24
C ALA A 75 17.78 -7.91 -12.62
#